data_AF-A0A1H0FHI3-F1
#
_entry.id   AF-A0A1H0FHI3-F1
#
_cell.length_a   1.000
_cell.length_b   1.000
_cell.length_c   1.000
_cell.angle_alpha   90.00
_cell.angle_beta   90.00
_cell.angle_gamma   90.00
#
_symmetry.space_group_name_H-M   'P 1'
#
loop_
_entity.id
_entity.type
_entity.pdbx_description
1 polymer ?
#
loop_
_entity_poly.entity_id
_entity_poly.type
_entity_poly.pdbx_seq_one_letter_code
_entity_poly.pdbx_strand_id
1 'polypeptide(L)' 'MTISRVGVDIAKSVFRVHSVDRHDQVQWRGKYARDKWLDAIVKRVPIGAEIAMEACASSHYWAFRHVVITSS' A
#
# COMPACT_ATOMS: atom_id res chain seq x y z
N MET A 1 -0.50 16.19 -8.90
CA MET A 1 -0.31 15.86 -7.47
C MET A 1 -0.14 14.35 -7.39
N THR A 2 1.03 13.91 -6.93
CA THR A 2 1.49 12.53 -7.09
C THR A 2 1.47 11.83 -5.74
N ILE A 3 0.89 10.63 -5.69
CA ILE A 3 0.91 9.78 -4.49
C ILE A 3 2.36 9.60 -4.06
N SER A 4 2.68 9.98 -2.82
CA SER A 4 4.04 9.91 -2.28
C SER A 4 4.20 8.76 -1.30
N ARG A 5 3.18 8.50 -0.48
CA ARG A 5 3.18 7.43 0.51
C ARG A 5 1.88 6.64 0.47
N VAL A 6 1.96 5.33 0.66
CA VAL A 6 0.82 4.43 0.68
C VAL A 6 0.91 3.52 1.90
N GLY A 7 -0.05 3.61 2.80
CA GLY A 7 -0.28 2.66 3.88
C GLY A 7 -1.25 1.54 3.47
N VAL A 8 -0.91 0.31 3.81
CA VAL A 8 -1.77 -0.86 3.63
C VAL A 8 -2.00 -1.54 4.98
N ASP A 9 -3.26 -1.54 5.44
CA ASP A 9 -3.74 -2.24 6.63
C ASP A 9 -4.42 -3.55 6.24
N ILE A 10 -4.17 -4.61 7.02
CA ILE A 10 -4.75 -5.94 6.79
C ILE A 10 -5.70 -6.27 7.94
N ALA A 11 -7.00 -6.37 7.63
CA ALA A 11 -8.01 -6.81 8.57
C ALA A 11 -8.65 -8.12 8.09
N LYS A 12 -8.24 -9.24 8.68
CA LYS A 12 -8.63 -10.62 8.30
C LYS A 12 -8.25 -10.92 6.84
N SER A 13 -9.18 -10.71 5.91
CA SER A 13 -9.01 -10.94 4.45
C SER A 13 -9.23 -9.67 3.62
N VAL A 14 -9.34 -8.52 4.27
CA VAL A 14 -9.59 -7.23 3.64
C VAL A 14 -8.36 -6.33 3.79
N PHE A 15 -7.89 -5.81 2.66
CA PHE A 15 -6.78 -4.89 2.57
C PHE A 15 -7.34 -3.46 2.46
N ARG A 16 -7.04 -2.64 3.45
CA ARG A 16 -7.34 -1.20 3.42
C ARG A 16 -6.11 -0.48 2.89
N VAL A 17 -6.27 0.17 1.75
CA VAL A 17 -5.25 1.03 1.18
C VAL A 17 -5.57 2.47 1.52
N HIS A 18 -4.58 3.20 2.00
CA HIS A 18 -4.62 4.61 2.29
C HIS A 18 -3.39 5.25 1.67
N SER A 19 -3.55 6.30 0.87
CA SER A 19 -2.43 6.97 0.22
C SER A 19 -2.52 8.47 0.37
N VAL A 20 -1.36 9.08 0.53
CA VAL A 20 -1.20 10.51 0.75
C VAL A 20 -0.16 11.10 -0.20
N ASP A 21 -0.29 12.39 -0.45
CA ASP A 21 0.68 13.22 -1.15
C ASP A 21 1.76 13.76 -0.17
N ARG A 22 2.72 14.54 -0.66
CA ARG A 22 3.77 15.18 0.15
C ARG A 22 3.26 16.16 1.19
N HIS A 23 2.04 16.66 1.05
CA HIS A 23 1.38 17.53 2.02
C HIS A 23 0.47 16.76 2.98
N ASP A 24 0.64 15.43 3.10
CA ASP A 24 -0.19 14.53 3.89
C ASP A 24 -1.69 14.55 3.51
N GLN A 25 -2.01 15.05 2.31
CA GLN A 25 -3.37 15.04 1.80
C GLN A 25 -3.74 13.68 1.24
N VAL A 26 -4.88 13.15 1.67
CA VAL A 26 -5.39 11.85 1.22
C VAL A 26 -5.73 11.91 -0.26
N GLN A 27 -4.99 11.16 -1.07
CA GLN A 27 -5.19 11.08 -2.52
C GLN A 27 -6.05 9.87 -2.91
N TRP A 28 -5.95 8.78 -2.15
CA TRP A 28 -6.77 7.59 -2.41
C TRP A 28 -6.94 6.74 -1.16
N ARG A 29 -8.18 6.31 -0.94
CA ARG A 29 -8.56 5.36 0.11
C ARG A 29 -9.45 4.28 -0.51
N GLY A 30 -9.16 3.02 -0.25
CA GLY A 30 -9.94 1.91 -0.79
C GLY A 30 -9.86 0.65 0.06
N LYS A 31 -10.90 -0.18 -0.03
CA LYS A 31 -10.92 -1.53 0.55
C LYS A 31 -10.88 -2.54 -0.60
N TYR A 32 -9.99 -3.50 -0.50
CA TYR A 32 -9.75 -4.49 -1.53
C TYR A 32 -9.68 -5.89 -0.93
N ALA A 33 -10.07 -6.89 -1.72
CA ALA A 33 -9.79 -8.29 -1.42
C ALA A 33 -8.32 -8.63 -1.68
N ARG A 34 -7.84 -9.73 -1.11
CA ARG A 34 -6.46 -10.23 -1.24
C ARG A 34 -5.99 -10.33 -2.70
N ASP A 35 -6.87 -10.70 -3.61
CA ASP A 35 -6.54 -10.92 -5.02
C ASP A 35 -6.60 -9.63 -5.87
N LYS A 36 -7.11 -8.53 -5.30
CA LYS A 36 -7.36 -7.28 -6.03
C LYS A 36 -6.54 -6.09 -5.55
N TRP A 37 -6.01 -6.12 -4.33
CA TRP A 37 -5.30 -4.97 -3.78
C TRP A 37 -3.96 -4.70 -4.50
N LEU A 38 -3.22 -5.74 -4.89
CA LEU A 38 -1.99 -5.63 -5.66
C LEU A 38 -2.22 -4.96 -7.02
N ASP A 39 -3.25 -5.40 -7.74
CA ASP A 39 -3.63 -4.81 -9.02
C ASP A 39 -4.03 -3.33 -8.86
N ALA A 40 -4.73 -2.99 -7.78
CA ALA A 40 -5.09 -1.61 -7.47
C ALA A 40 -3.87 -0.73 -7.17
N ILE A 41 -2.87 -1.27 -6.46
CA ILE A 41 -1.60 -0.57 -6.18
C ILE A 41 -0.86 -0.32 -7.49
N VAL A 42 -0.64 -1.35 -8.32
CA VAL A 42 0.11 -1.23 -9.58
C VAL A 42 -0.54 -0.22 -10.54
N LYS A 43 -1.87 -0.15 -10.57
CA LYS A 43 -2.60 0.79 -11.44
C LYS A 43 -2.58 2.24 -10.98
N ARG A 44 -2.45 2.49 -9.68
CA ARG A 44 -2.64 3.85 -9.11
C ARG A 44 -1.37 4.45 -8.53
N VAL A 45 -0.44 3.62 -8.09
CA VAL A 45 0.75 4.05 -7.37
C VAL A 45 1.91 4.20 -8.36
N PRO A 46 2.50 5.41 -8.47
CA PRO A 46 3.61 5.66 -9.37
C PRO A 46 4.88 4.93 -8.90
N ILE A 47 5.75 4.60 -9.85
CA ILE A 47 7.04 3.97 -9.61
C ILE A 47 7.89 4.96 -8.78
N GLY A 48 8.26 4.56 -7.56
CA GLY A 48 9.00 5.40 -6.61
C GLY A 48 8.19 5.90 -5.41
N ALA A 49 6.88 5.63 -5.32
CA ALA A 49 6.14 5.89 -4.09
C ALA A 49 6.46 4.85 -3.00
N GLU A 50 6.55 5.31 -1.76
CA GLU A 50 6.84 4.44 -0.63
C GLU A 50 5.57 3.73 -0.17
N ILE A 51 5.61 2.40 -0.10
CA ILE A 51 4.49 1.57 0.36
C ILE A 51 4.87 0.95 1.70
N ALA A 52 4.12 1.32 2.74
CA ALA A 52 4.18 0.72 4.06
C ALA A 52 3.01 -0.25 4.23
N MET A 53 3.28 -1.46 4.68
CA MET A 53 2.25 -2.46 4.98
C MET A 53 2.39 -2.90 6.43
N GLU A 54 1.29 -2.84 7.18
CA GLU A 54 1.25 -3.36 8.54
C GLU A 54 1.02 -4.87 8.50
N ALA A 55 1.97 -5.63 9.07
CA ALA A 55 1.85 -7.08 9.22
C ALA A 55 1.21 -7.40 10.57
N CYS A 56 -0.09 -7.69 10.59
CA CYS A 56 -0.74 -8.24 11.78
C CYS A 56 -0.22 -9.67 12.03
N ALA A 57 0.02 -10.04 13.31
CA ALA A 57 0.73 -11.25 13.76
C ALA A 57 0.21 -12.61 13.22
N SER A 58 -0.94 -12.66 12.56
CA SER A 58 -1.46 -13.82 11.83
C SER A 58 -0.98 -13.93 10.38
N SER A 59 -0.20 -12.97 9.89
CA SER A 59 0.39 -12.91 8.55
C SER A 59 1.81 -13.48 8.56
N HIS A 60 1.97 -14.76 8.89
CA HIS A 60 3.25 -15.50 8.86
C HIS A 60 3.91 -15.60 7.47
N TYR A 61 3.38 -14.93 6.44
CA TYR A 61 3.96 -14.97 5.10
C TYR A 61 4.77 -13.72 4.75
N TRP A 62 4.38 -12.50 5.13
CA TRP A 62 5.02 -11.27 4.63
C TRP A 62 5.47 -10.32 5.74
N ALA A 63 6.26 -10.84 6.69
CA ALA A 63 7.01 -9.98 7.58
C ALA A 63 8.22 -9.40 6.83
N PHE A 64 8.35 -8.08 6.90
CA PHE A 64 9.48 -7.28 6.43
C PHE A 64 9.72 -7.24 4.93
N ARG A 65 9.10 -6.23 4.30
CA ARG A 65 9.86 -5.39 3.40
C ARG A 65 9.28 -3.97 3.45
N HIS A 66 10.12 -3.01 3.83
CA HIS A 66 10.07 -1.71 3.16
C HIS A 66 10.13 -2.04 1.66
N VAL A 67 8.98 -2.07 0.97
CA VAL A 67 8.95 -2.23 -0.49
C VAL A 67 9.28 -0.86 -1.04
N VAL A 68 10.56 -0.49 -0.98
CA VAL A 68 11.09 0.59 -1.80
C VAL A 68 11.21 -0.01 -3.19
N ILE A 69 10.22 0.25 -4.05
CA ILE A 69 10.39 0.00 -5.49
C ILE A 69 11.31 1.10 -6.01
N THR A 70 12.61 0.92 -5.80
CA THR A 70 13.65 1.63 -6.53
C THR A 70 13.91 0.81 -7.79
N SER A 71 13.52 1.35 -8.93
CA SER A 71 13.93 0.82 -10.23
C SER A 71 15.21 1.58 -10.60
N SER A 72 16.31 0.85 -10.78
CA SER A 72 17.45 1.32 -11.60
C SER A 72 17.08 1.31 -13.08
#